data_AF-A0A971C9F3-F1
#
_entry.id   AF-A0A971C9F3-F1
#
_cell.length_a   1.000
_cell.length_b   1.000
_cell.length_c   1.000
_cell.angle_alpha   90.00
_cell.angle_beta   90.00
_cell.angle_gamma   90.00
#
_symmetry.space_group_name_H-M   'P 1'
#
loop_
_entity.id
_entity.type
_entity.pdbx_description
1 polymer ?
#
loop_
_entity_poly.entity_id
_entity_poly.type
_entity_poly.pdbx_seq_one_letter_code
_entity_poly.pdbx_strand_id
1 'polypeptide(L)'
;MPLYNWDENYSVKIEKIDSQHKQLLQMVNDLFEARQSGKAKEIINSIIQKLTQYTIIHFRDEENLMKIHKYPDFEIHKKEHDMLVKKVGELNEQLNSGSFSLTIEISQFLKEWLVNHILKTDKKYTQFFADRGIK
;
A
#
# COMPACT_ATOMS: atom_id res chain seq x y z
N MET A 1 -6.74 18.01 -8.64
CA MET A 1 -5.61 17.95 -7.68
C MET A 1 -5.63 16.57 -7.06
N PRO A 2 -4.46 15.94 -6.85
CA PRO A 2 -4.41 14.65 -6.16
C PRO A 2 -5.02 14.80 -4.76
N LEU A 3 -5.83 13.83 -4.36
CA LEU A 3 -6.40 13.82 -3.02
C LEU A 3 -5.31 13.60 -1.96
N TYR A 4 -4.23 12.90 -2.34
CA TYR A 4 -3.12 12.55 -1.47
C TYR A 4 -1.79 12.86 -2.15
N ASN A 5 -1.00 13.75 -1.56
CA ASN A 5 0.34 14.09 -2.04
C ASN A 5 1.40 13.28 -1.29
N TRP A 6 2.54 13.02 -1.95
CA TRP A 6 3.72 12.54 -1.27
C TRP A 6 4.17 13.59 -0.24
N ASP A 7 4.38 13.14 1.00
CA ASP A 7 5.01 13.90 2.06
C ASP A 7 6.38 13.25 2.32
N GLU A 8 7.43 14.06 2.47
CA GLU A 8 8.76 13.56 2.83
C GLU A 8 8.78 12.83 4.18
N ASN A 9 7.77 13.07 5.02
CA ASN A 9 7.53 12.29 6.23
C ASN A 9 7.18 10.81 5.95
N TYR A 10 6.81 10.43 4.74
CA TYR A 10 6.59 9.03 4.35
C TYR A 10 7.88 8.34 3.89
N SER A 11 8.96 9.09 3.69
CA SER A 11 10.23 8.53 3.28
C SER A 11 10.79 7.61 4.37
N VAL A 12 11.15 6.39 3.96
CA VAL A 12 11.87 5.41 4.78
C VAL A 12 13.36 5.37 4.46
N LYS A 13 13.83 6.30 3.61
CA LYS A 13 15.22 6.45 3.18
C LYS A 13 15.78 5.25 2.42
N ILE A 14 14.90 4.51 1.76
CA ILE A 14 15.24 3.42 0.84
C ILE A 14 14.58 3.75 -0.49
N GLU A 15 15.35 4.17 -1.49
CA GLU A 15 14.88 4.73 -2.76
C GLU A 15 13.87 3.83 -3.45
N LYS A 16 14.15 2.52 -3.48
CA LYS A 16 13.26 1.52 -4.05
C LYS A 16 11.91 1.48 -3.33
N ILE A 17 11.90 1.53 -2.00
CA ILE A 17 10.69 1.45 -1.20
C ILE A 17 9.91 2.78 -1.25
N ASP A 18 10.59 3.92 -1.18
CA ASP A 18 9.97 5.23 -1.35
C ASP A 18 9.29 5.37 -2.72
N SER A 19 9.91 4.82 -3.76
CA SER A 19 9.32 4.76 -5.11
C SER A 19 8.07 3.88 -5.14
N GLN A 20 8.07 2.77 -4.42
CA GLN A 20 6.88 1.90 -4.27
C GLN A 20 5.76 2.61 -3.51
N HIS A 21 6.05 3.29 -2.40
CA HIS A 21 5.07 4.08 -1.65
C HIS A 21 4.44 5.18 -2.51
N LYS A 22 5.25 5.92 -3.27
CA LYS A 22 4.76 6.94 -4.21
C LYS A 22 3.81 6.35 -5.25
N GLN A 23 4.16 5.20 -5.81
CA GLN A 23 3.32 4.52 -6.79
C GLN A 23 2.00 4.02 -6.17
N LEU A 24 2.03 3.49 -4.94
CA LEU A 24 0.82 3.10 -4.21
C LEU A 24 -0.10 4.30 -3.95
N LEU A 25 0.45 5.42 -3.49
CA LEU A 25 -0.30 6.66 -3.30
C LEU A 25 -0.91 7.16 -4.62
N GLN A 26 -0.17 7.08 -5.73
CA GLN A 26 -0.71 7.45 -7.04
C GLN A 26 -1.88 6.55 -7.46
N MET A 27 -1.77 5.22 -7.30
CA MET A 27 -2.87 4.31 -7.63
C MET A 27 -4.12 4.57 -6.77
N VAL A 28 -3.95 4.95 -5.49
CA VAL A 28 -5.05 5.37 -4.62
C VAL A 28 -5.69 6.67 -5.12
N ASN A 29 -4.89 7.64 -5.59
CA ASN A 29 -5.41 8.86 -6.21
C ASN A 29 -6.19 8.55 -7.50
N ASP A 30 -5.66 7.67 -8.35
CA ASP A 30 -6.32 7.26 -9.60
C ASP A 30 -7.68 6.61 -9.32
N LEU A 31 -7.76 5.78 -8.28
CA LEU A 31 -9.01 5.16 -7.83
C LEU A 31 -10.02 6.23 -7.39
N PHE A 32 -9.58 7.20 -6.59
CA PHE A 32 -10.44 8.30 -6.15
C PHE A 32 -10.94 9.14 -7.33
N GLU A 33 -10.05 9.50 -8.26
CA GLU A 33 -10.41 10.32 -9.43
C GLU A 33 -11.35 9.58 -10.39
N ALA A 34 -11.06 8.31 -10.69
CA ALA A 34 -11.92 7.48 -11.53
C ALA A 34 -13.33 7.41 -10.97
N ARG A 35 -13.45 7.29 -9.65
CA ARG A 35 -14.73 7.29 -8.97
C ARG A 35 -15.42 8.66 -8.99
N GLN A 36 -14.70 9.74 -8.69
CA GLN A 36 -15.28 11.09 -8.67
C GLN A 36 -15.77 11.52 -10.06
N SER A 37 -15.08 11.07 -11.11
CA SER A 37 -15.43 11.32 -12.51
C SER A 37 -16.53 10.39 -13.04
N GLY A 38 -17.11 9.53 -12.19
CA GLY A 38 -18.14 8.58 -12.60
C GLY A 38 -17.68 7.59 -13.69
N LYS A 39 -16.40 7.19 -13.68
CA LYS A 39 -15.88 6.22 -14.65
C LYS A 39 -16.60 4.88 -14.54
N ALA A 40 -16.60 4.14 -15.64
CA ALA A 40 -17.21 2.82 -15.72
C ALA A 40 -16.64 1.85 -14.67
N LYS A 41 -17.48 0.92 -14.21
CA LYS A 41 -17.15 -0.05 -13.16
C LYS A 41 -15.91 -0.88 -13.50
N GLU A 42 -15.75 -1.22 -14.76
CA GLU A 42 -14.62 -1.99 -15.30
C GLU A 42 -13.28 -1.26 -15.09
N ILE A 43 -13.28 0.07 -15.25
CA ILE A 43 -12.09 0.90 -15.02
C ILE A 43 -11.73 0.89 -13.53
N ILE A 44 -12.72 1.10 -12.67
CA ILE A 44 -12.54 1.10 -11.21
C ILE A 44 -12.00 -0.27 -10.74
N ASN A 45 -12.62 -1.35 -11.21
CA ASN A 45 -12.18 -2.71 -10.89
C ASN A 45 -10.75 -2.98 -11.37
N SER A 46 -10.38 -2.51 -12.57
CA SER A 46 -9.00 -2.65 -13.08
C SER A 46 -7.98 -1.93 -12.19
N ILE A 47 -8.31 -0.72 -11.69
CA ILE A 47 -7.43 0.02 -10.78
C ILE A 47 -7.27 -0.74 -9.45
N ILE A 48 -8.36 -1.27 -8.90
CA ILE A 48 -8.33 -2.03 -7.63
C ILE A 48 -7.49 -3.30 -7.77
N GLN A 49 -7.61 -4.02 -8.89
CA GLN A 49 -6.80 -5.20 -9.17
C GLN A 49 -5.31 -4.86 -9.26
N LYS A 50 -4.97 -3.79 -9.99
CA LYS A 50 -3.58 -3.29 -10.09
C LYS A 50 -3.02 -2.89 -8.73
N LEU A 51 -3.80 -2.15 -7.94
CA LEU A 51 -3.42 -1.72 -6.60
C LEU A 51 -3.15 -2.94 -5.70
N THR A 52 -4.06 -3.92 -5.70
CA THR A 52 -3.91 -5.17 -4.94
C THR A 52 -2.62 -5.91 -5.30
N GLN A 53 -2.38 -6.09 -6.61
CA GLN A 53 -1.19 -6.79 -7.08
C GLN A 53 0.09 -6.03 -6.72
N TYR A 54 0.07 -4.71 -6.85
CA TYR A 54 1.23 -3.87 -6.55
C TYR A 54 1.55 -3.84 -5.05
N THR A 55 0.54 -3.82 -4.18
CA THR A 55 0.72 -3.96 -2.72
C THR A 55 1.40 -5.28 -2.35
N ILE A 56 1.01 -6.39 -2.97
CA ILE A 56 1.66 -7.70 -2.73
C ILE A 56 3.14 -7.68 -3.16
N ILE A 57 3.43 -7.06 -4.31
CA ILE A 57 4.82 -6.92 -4.79
C ILE A 57 5.65 -6.07 -3.83
N HIS A 58 5.11 -4.95 -3.37
CA HIS A 58 5.75 -4.06 -2.41
C HIS A 58 6.07 -4.79 -1.10
N PHE A 59 5.09 -5.47 -0.48
CA PHE A 59 5.31 -6.23 0.75
C PHE A 59 6.33 -7.34 0.57
N ARG A 60 6.29 -8.07 -0.55
CA ARG A 60 7.29 -9.09 -0.82
C ARG A 60 8.70 -8.50 -0.89
N ASP A 61 8.86 -7.34 -1.53
CA ASP A 61 10.15 -6.69 -1.67
C ASP A 61 10.68 -6.19 -0.31
N GLU A 62 9.83 -5.61 0.53
CA GLU A 62 10.19 -5.23 1.91
C GLU A 62 10.50 -6.45 2.79
N GLU A 63 9.66 -7.47 2.76
CA GLU A 63 9.85 -8.70 3.54
C GLU A 63 11.15 -9.39 3.16
N ASN A 64 11.50 -9.43 1.88
CA ASN A 64 12.78 -9.95 1.42
C ASN A 64 13.94 -9.13 1.97
N LEU A 65 13.85 -7.79 1.93
CA LEU A 65 14.86 -6.91 2.48
C LEU A 65 15.05 -7.14 3.99
N MET A 66 13.94 -7.17 4.74
CA MET A 66 13.93 -7.44 6.17
C MET A 66 14.53 -8.80 6.50
N LYS A 67 14.17 -9.87 5.77
CA LYS A 67 14.72 -11.22 5.97
C LYS A 67 16.22 -11.28 5.72
N ILE A 68 16.68 -10.73 4.59
CA ILE A 68 18.11 -10.77 4.19
C ILE A 68 18.98 -10.10 5.26
N HIS A 69 18.52 -8.98 5.81
CA HIS A 69 19.28 -8.23 6.81
C HIS A 69 18.96 -8.62 8.26
N LYS A 70 18.09 -9.62 8.48
CA LYS A 70 17.65 -10.11 9.79
C LYS A 70 17.06 -9.00 10.66
N TYR A 71 16.11 -8.25 10.10
CA TYR A 71 15.38 -7.24 10.84
C TYR A 71 14.64 -7.87 12.04
N PRO A 72 14.87 -7.40 13.29
CA PRO A 72 14.35 -8.05 14.49
C PRO A 72 12.82 -8.16 14.54
N ASP A 73 12.10 -7.15 14.05
CA ASP A 73 10.63 -7.08 14.12
C ASP A 73 9.95 -7.66 12.87
N PHE A 74 10.68 -8.43 12.06
CA PHE A 74 10.19 -8.99 10.80
C PHE A 74 8.84 -9.72 10.94
N GLU A 75 8.70 -10.62 11.92
CA GLU A 75 7.49 -11.42 12.09
C GLU A 75 6.26 -10.57 12.44
N ILE A 76 6.45 -9.51 13.25
CA ILE A 76 5.37 -8.59 13.61
C ILE A 76 4.97 -7.76 12.39
N HIS A 77 5.95 -7.25 11.65
CA HIS A 77 5.73 -6.48 10.43
C HIS A 77 4.97 -7.32 9.39
N LYS A 78 5.46 -8.53 9.09
CA LYS A 78 4.82 -9.44 8.13
C LYS A 78 3.37 -9.74 8.51
N LYS A 79 3.07 -9.87 9.80
CA LYS A 79 1.70 -10.10 10.25
C LYS A 79 0.76 -8.94 9.86
N GLU A 80 1.23 -7.70 9.91
CA GLU A 80 0.45 -6.54 9.43
C GLU A 80 0.19 -6.62 7.91
N HIS A 81 1.18 -7.04 7.13
CA HIS A 81 1.02 -7.29 5.69
C HIS A 81 0.00 -8.40 5.40
N ASP A 82 0.11 -9.54 6.07
CA ASP A 82 -0.78 -10.68 5.88
C ASP A 82 -2.24 -10.30 6.19
N MET A 83 -2.45 -9.49 7.25
CA MET A 83 -3.78 -8.98 7.60
C MET A 83 -4.35 -8.08 6.51
N LEU A 84 -3.55 -7.18 5.92
CA LEU A 84 -4.03 -6.35 4.82
C LEU A 84 -4.31 -7.18 3.57
N VAL A 85 -3.41 -8.07 3.16
CA VAL A 85 -3.58 -8.91 1.97
C VAL A 85 -4.88 -9.71 2.08
N LYS A 86 -5.15 -10.31 3.24
CA LYS A 86 -6.42 -10.99 3.51
C LYS A 86 -7.61 -10.05 3.35
N LYS A 87 -7.56 -8.86 3.98
CA LYS A 87 -8.65 -7.88 3.92
C LYS A 87 -8.93 -7.40 2.49
N VAL A 88 -7.89 -7.17 1.70
CA VAL A 88 -8.02 -6.77 0.29
C VAL A 88 -8.60 -7.91 -0.55
N GLY A 89 -8.22 -9.17 -0.28
CA GLY A 89 -8.83 -10.33 -0.90
C GLY A 89 -10.35 -10.40 -0.66
N GLU A 90 -10.78 -10.23 0.58
CA GLU A 90 -12.22 -10.20 0.96
C GLU A 90 -12.96 -9.07 0.24
N LEU A 91 -12.36 -7.89 0.14
CA LEU A 91 -12.96 -6.73 -0.55
C LEU A 91 -13.08 -6.97 -2.07
N ASN A 92 -12.06 -7.60 -2.68
CA ASN A 92 -12.08 -7.94 -4.10
C ASN A 92 -13.19 -8.96 -4.44
N GLU A 93 -13.42 -9.95 -3.57
CA GLU A 93 -14.54 -10.88 -3.72
C GLU A 93 -15.89 -10.17 -3.67
N GLN A 94 -16.07 -9.22 -2.75
CA GLN A 94 -17.31 -8.44 -2.61
C GLN A 94 -17.56 -7.50 -3.80
N LEU A 95 -16.51 -6.96 -4.42
CA LEU A 95 -16.66 -6.17 -5.65
C LEU A 95 -17.12 -7.02 -6.83
N ASN A 96 -16.57 -8.23 -6.94
CA ASN A 96 -16.92 -9.18 -7.99
C ASN A 96 -18.37 -9.69 -7.84
N SER A 97 -18.90 -9.77 -6.61
CA SER A 97 -20.30 -10.14 -6.35
C SER A 97 -21.32 -9.03 -6.64
N GLY A 98 -20.87 -7.83 -7.05
CA GLY A 98 -21.75 -6.79 -7.58
C GLY A 98 -21.94 -5.56 -6.69
N SER A 99 -21.34 -5.51 -5.50
CA SER A 99 -21.58 -4.42 -4.55
C SER A 99 -20.73 -3.17 -4.86
N PHE A 100 -21.29 -2.23 -5.64
CA PHE A 100 -20.60 -1.02 -6.10
C PHE A 100 -20.39 0.04 -4.99
N SER A 101 -21.20 0.01 -3.93
CA SER A 101 -21.11 0.95 -2.80
C SER A 101 -19.81 0.83 -2.01
N LEU A 102 -19.15 -0.33 -2.05
CA LEU A 102 -17.87 -0.59 -1.35
C LEU A 102 -16.68 0.20 -1.90
N THR A 103 -16.78 0.77 -3.11
CA THR A 103 -15.64 1.44 -3.75
C THR A 103 -15.14 2.67 -2.98
N ILE A 104 -16.01 3.42 -2.25
CA ILE A 104 -15.58 4.53 -1.38
C ILE A 104 -14.72 3.99 -0.25
N GLU A 105 -15.29 3.02 0.46
CA GLU A 105 -14.78 2.47 1.71
C GLU A 105 -13.41 1.86 1.46
N ILE A 106 -13.23 1.19 0.31
CA ILE A 106 -11.97 0.61 -0.11
C ILE A 106 -10.90 1.68 -0.33
N SER A 107 -11.19 2.74 -1.09
CA SER A 107 -10.20 3.78 -1.38
C SER A 107 -9.72 4.51 -0.12
N GLN A 108 -10.66 4.83 0.78
CA GLN A 108 -10.34 5.50 2.04
C GLN A 108 -9.61 4.55 3.01
N PHE A 109 -10.08 3.30 3.13
CA PHE A 109 -9.44 2.27 3.95
C PHE A 109 -7.99 2.04 3.51
N LEU A 110 -7.74 1.84 2.21
CA LEU A 110 -6.40 1.57 1.69
C LEU A 110 -5.46 2.75 1.94
N LYS A 111 -5.94 3.98 1.79
CA LYS A 111 -5.15 5.18 2.10
C LYS A 111 -4.82 5.27 3.58
N GLU A 112 -5.82 5.14 4.44
CA GLU A 112 -5.65 5.24 5.89
C GLU A 112 -4.72 4.15 6.41
N TRP A 113 -4.87 2.92 5.90
CA TRP A 113 -3.96 1.84 6.22
C TRP A 113 -2.54 2.16 5.74
N LEU A 114 -2.35 2.54 4.47
CA LEU A 114 -1.03 2.81 3.89
C LEU A 114 -0.28 3.90 4.67
N VAL A 115 -0.93 5.04 4.93
CA VAL A 115 -0.31 6.15 5.65
C VAL A 115 0.03 5.76 7.09
N ASN A 116 -0.86 5.04 7.78
CA ASN A 116 -0.58 4.59 9.14
C ASN A 116 0.54 3.55 9.18
N HIS A 117 0.56 2.61 8.25
CA HIS A 117 1.58 1.55 8.14
C HIS A 117 2.96 2.16 7.89
N ILE A 118 3.07 3.06 6.90
CA ILE A 118 4.32 3.77 6.61
C ILE A 118 4.85 4.51 7.84
N LEU A 119 3.98 5.29 8.48
CA LEU A 119 4.39 6.16 9.59
C LEU A 119 4.70 5.41 10.89
N LYS A 120 4.03 4.28 11.15
CA LYS A 120 4.11 3.56 12.44
C LYS A 120 4.87 2.25 12.37
N THR A 121 5.02 1.66 11.19
CA THR A 121 5.60 0.33 11.00
C THR A 121 6.84 0.43 10.13
N ASP A 122 6.73 0.92 8.89
CA ASP A 122 7.87 0.98 7.96
C ASP A 122 8.99 1.90 8.46
N LYS A 123 8.63 3.07 8.99
CA LYS A 123 9.56 4.00 9.64
C LYS A 123 10.45 3.37 10.71
N LYS A 124 10.02 2.29 11.37
CA LYS A 124 10.81 1.64 12.43
C LYS A 124 12.04 0.95 11.87
N TYR A 125 12.01 0.47 10.62
CA TYR A 125 13.17 -0.16 10.02
C TYR A 125 14.16 0.85 9.43
N THR A 126 13.79 2.13 9.29
CA THR A 126 14.61 3.15 8.60
C THR A 126 16.00 3.25 9.21
N GLN A 127 16.09 3.42 10.53
CA GLN A 127 17.39 3.52 11.22
C GLN A 127 18.18 2.22 11.10
N PHE A 128 17.51 1.08 11.25
CA PHE A 128 18.13 -0.24 11.17
C PHE A 128 18.84 -0.48 9.83
N PHE A 129 18.23 -0.06 8.72
CA PHE A 129 18.80 -0.17 7.39
C PHE A 129 19.86 0.91 7.12
N ALA A 130 19.64 2.14 7.61
CA ALA A 130 20.63 3.22 7.51
C ALA A 130 21.96 2.85 8.18
N ASP A 131 21.92 2.24 9.37
CA ASP A 131 23.10 1.76 10.11
C ASP A 131 23.89 0.67 9.34
N ARG A 132 23.25 0.04 8.34
CA ARG A 132 23.83 -0.98 7.45
C ARG A 132 24.20 -0.44 6.07
N GLY A 133 24.08 0.87 5.86
CA GLY A 133 24.41 1.53 4.60
C GLY A 133 23.41 1.27 3.47
N ILE A 134 22.21 0.76 3.78
CA ILE A 134 21.17 0.48 2.81
C ILE A 134 20.35 1.75 2.60
N LYS A 135 20.15 2.12 1.32
CA LYS A 135 19.49 3.34 0.88
C LYS A 135 18.69 3.10 -0.39
#